data_AF-A0A2N3ATA9-F1
#
_entry.id   AF-A0A2N3ATA9-F1
#
_cell.length_a   1.000
_cell.length_b   1.000
_cell.length_c   1.000
_cell.angle_alpha   90.00
_cell.angle_beta   90.00
_cell.angle_gamma   90.00
#
_symmetry.space_group_name_H-M   'P 1'
#
loop_
_entity.id
_entity.type
_entity.pdbx_description
1 polymer ?
#
loop_
_entity_poly.entity_id
_entity_poly.type
_entity_poly.pdbx_seq_one_letter_code
_entity_poly.pdbx_strand_id
1 'polypeptide(L)'
;CGHMQWLRFERLRWEKGRPDTAAYHCEGCEAPIAEHHKTTMLAQGEWRATAVSTDPRHLGFHISALYSPIGWLSWAQIARNWEAAQGSDDLMRVARNTMLGETWVESGDAPEWQRLQDRREAYGGWDIPEQGLYLTAGADVQKDRIEIDIWAWGRGHESWLIEHIVIEGGPSEPRAWDRLTALLGRTWVHESGAVMQIAKLAIDTGYESPAVYAWSRQQGFAQVAPVKGVESFNRAAPVTGPTFVDATIGGKRLRRGARLWTVAVSTFKSETYRYLRLERPSDEDRAAGAGFPPGTVHLPDWAETEWLKQLVGEQLVTLRNKRGVGRLEWQKMRERNEALDCRVYARAAAWILGADRWTEETWASLEAQAGVKPKEPAPPAAKAAAPT
;
A
#
# COMPACT_ATOMS: atom_id res chain seq x y z
N CYS A 1 -24.16 -40.98 -4.32
CA CYS A 1 -23.62 -41.25 -5.67
C CYS A 1 -22.25 -41.97 -5.65
N GLY A 2 -21.58 -42.15 -4.50
CA GLY A 2 -20.28 -42.83 -4.44
C GLY A 2 -19.10 -42.02 -5.00
N HIS A 3 -19.32 -40.75 -5.34
CA HIS A 3 -18.29 -39.88 -5.88
C HIS A 3 -17.25 -39.53 -4.80
N MET A 4 -15.98 -39.86 -5.08
CA MET A 4 -14.85 -39.50 -4.22
C MET A 4 -14.44 -38.06 -4.48
N GLN A 5 -14.48 -37.23 -3.45
CA GLN A 5 -14.20 -35.79 -3.55
C GLN A 5 -13.35 -35.31 -2.38
N TRP A 6 -12.68 -34.18 -2.61
CA TRP A 6 -12.07 -33.41 -1.53
C TRP A 6 -13.09 -32.43 -0.96
N LEU A 7 -13.11 -32.25 0.36
CA LEU A 7 -14.00 -31.31 1.02
C LEU A 7 -13.47 -29.90 0.80
N ARG A 8 -14.19 -29.13 -0.02
CA ARG A 8 -13.90 -27.73 -0.35
C ARG A 8 -14.91 -26.82 0.35
N PHE A 9 -14.44 -25.67 0.84
CA PHE A 9 -15.28 -24.80 1.65
C PHE A 9 -16.50 -24.26 0.89
N GLU A 10 -16.37 -23.99 -0.41
CA GLU A 10 -17.45 -23.48 -1.28
C GLU A 10 -18.63 -24.44 -1.43
N ARG A 11 -18.42 -25.71 -1.06
CA ARG A 11 -19.45 -26.75 -1.05
C ARG A 11 -20.13 -26.87 0.30
N LEU A 12 -19.58 -26.28 1.36
CA LEU A 12 -20.29 -26.11 2.62
C LEU A 12 -21.22 -24.90 2.50
N ARG A 13 -22.53 -25.14 2.50
CA ARG A 13 -23.54 -24.10 2.28
C ARG A 13 -24.49 -24.02 3.46
N TRP A 14 -24.94 -22.81 3.77
CA TRP A 14 -25.91 -22.54 4.82
C TRP A 14 -26.72 -21.28 4.46
N GLU A 15 -27.86 -21.09 5.11
CA GLU A 15 -28.65 -19.87 4.99
C GLU A 15 -27.96 -18.74 5.76
N LYS A 16 -27.84 -17.55 5.15
CA LYS A 16 -27.15 -16.41 5.76
C LYS A 16 -27.73 -16.07 7.14
N GLY A 17 -26.87 -15.99 8.16
CA GLY A 17 -27.26 -15.73 9.54
C GLY A 17 -27.85 -16.96 10.26
N ARG A 18 -27.89 -18.12 9.61
CA ARG A 18 -28.35 -19.40 10.14
C ARG A 18 -27.30 -20.49 9.93
N PRO A 19 -26.14 -20.39 10.60
CA PRO A 19 -25.05 -21.35 10.44
C PRO A 19 -25.39 -22.77 10.93
N ASP A 20 -26.47 -22.95 11.69
CA ASP A 20 -27.05 -24.25 12.06
C ASP A 20 -27.58 -25.05 10.86
N THR A 21 -27.91 -24.39 9.74
CA THR A 21 -28.38 -25.07 8.52
C THR A 21 -27.24 -25.58 7.63
N ALA A 22 -26.00 -25.58 8.13
CA ALA A 22 -24.83 -25.95 7.34
C ALA A 22 -24.90 -27.40 6.85
N ALA A 23 -24.87 -27.57 5.53
CA ALA A 23 -24.81 -28.87 4.86
C ALA A 23 -23.73 -28.85 3.77
N TYR A 24 -23.06 -29.99 3.59
CA TYR A 24 -22.05 -30.12 2.55
C TYR A 24 -22.67 -30.64 1.26
N HIS A 25 -22.50 -29.96 0.13
CA HIS A 25 -23.07 -30.36 -1.14
C HIS A 25 -22.09 -31.21 -1.96
N CYS A 26 -22.55 -32.37 -2.44
CA CYS A 26 -21.73 -33.28 -3.23
C CYS A 26 -21.36 -32.68 -4.60
N GLU A 27 -20.08 -32.75 -5.00
CA GLU A 27 -19.58 -32.28 -6.30
C GLU A 27 -20.13 -33.08 -7.48
N GLY A 28 -20.45 -34.37 -7.30
CA GLY A 28 -20.94 -35.23 -8.38
C GLY A 28 -22.45 -35.18 -8.62
N CYS A 29 -23.26 -34.91 -7.58
CA CYS A 29 -24.72 -34.96 -7.69
C CYS A 29 -25.46 -33.79 -7.02
N GLU A 30 -24.73 -32.79 -6.50
CA GLU A 30 -25.24 -31.58 -5.83
C GLU A 30 -26.15 -31.79 -4.60
N ALA A 31 -26.46 -33.04 -4.26
CA ALA A 31 -27.28 -33.38 -3.11
C ALA A 31 -26.62 -32.93 -1.80
N PRO A 32 -27.40 -32.38 -0.85
CA PRO A 32 -26.90 -32.00 0.46
C PRO A 32 -26.56 -33.25 1.28
N ILE A 33 -25.45 -33.17 1.98
CA ILE A 33 -24.95 -34.19 2.90
C ILE A 33 -24.98 -33.57 4.29
N ALA A 34 -25.76 -34.20 5.17
CA ALA A 34 -25.81 -33.81 6.58
C ALA A 34 -24.54 -34.27 7.32
N GLU A 35 -24.14 -33.51 8.34
CA GLU A 35 -22.88 -33.74 9.06
C GLU A 35 -22.77 -35.13 9.71
N HIS A 36 -23.89 -35.75 10.11
CA HIS A 36 -23.88 -37.09 10.70
C HIS A 36 -23.35 -38.17 9.74
N HIS A 37 -23.34 -37.92 8.42
CA HIS A 37 -22.74 -38.82 7.44
C HIS A 37 -21.20 -38.70 7.37
N LYS A 38 -20.61 -37.66 7.97
CA LYS A 38 -19.16 -37.39 7.93
C LYS A 38 -18.35 -38.56 8.46
N THR A 39 -18.77 -39.21 9.54
CA THR A 39 -18.08 -40.39 10.10
C THR A 39 -17.93 -41.50 9.05
N THR A 40 -19.03 -41.84 8.37
CA THR A 40 -19.01 -42.87 7.31
C THR A 40 -18.19 -42.42 6.10
N MET A 41 -18.30 -41.16 5.70
CA MET A 41 -17.52 -40.60 4.58
C MET A 41 -16.01 -40.65 4.85
N LEU A 42 -15.58 -40.27 6.06
CA LEU A 42 -14.17 -40.26 6.44
C LEU A 42 -13.60 -41.68 6.57
N ALA A 43 -14.38 -42.62 7.10
CA ALA A 43 -13.98 -44.03 7.19
C ALA A 43 -13.83 -44.70 5.82
N GLN A 44 -14.59 -44.25 4.81
CA GLN A 44 -14.48 -44.70 3.42
C GLN A 44 -13.49 -43.87 2.58
N GLY A 45 -12.89 -42.84 3.19
CA GLY A 45 -11.92 -41.98 2.53
C GLY A 45 -10.58 -42.68 2.31
N GLU A 46 -9.85 -42.22 1.30
CA GLU A 46 -8.47 -42.64 1.06
C GLU A 46 -7.54 -41.42 0.93
N TRP A 47 -6.31 -41.56 1.39
CA TRP A 47 -5.30 -40.52 1.24
C TRP A 47 -4.79 -40.50 -0.20
N ARG A 48 -5.13 -39.45 -0.94
CA ARG A 48 -4.66 -39.22 -2.31
C ARG A 48 -3.57 -38.15 -2.32
N ALA A 49 -2.40 -38.50 -2.85
CA ALA A 49 -1.35 -37.51 -3.06
C ALA A 49 -1.77 -36.55 -4.17
N THR A 50 -1.67 -35.25 -3.90
CA THR A 50 -1.95 -34.19 -4.90
C THR A 50 -0.70 -33.71 -5.62
N ALA A 51 0.47 -34.23 -5.24
CA ALA A 51 1.75 -34.01 -5.89
C ALA A 51 2.65 -35.23 -5.69
N VAL A 52 3.56 -35.47 -6.64
CA VAL A 52 4.61 -36.49 -6.49
C VAL A 52 5.70 -35.93 -5.58
N SER A 53 5.95 -36.58 -4.44
CA SER A 53 7.01 -36.14 -3.52
C SER A 53 8.40 -36.38 -4.12
N THR A 54 9.29 -35.40 -3.99
CA THR A 54 10.69 -35.50 -4.40
C THR A 54 11.55 -36.31 -3.42
N ASP A 55 11.07 -36.56 -2.20
CA ASP A 55 11.68 -37.47 -1.22
C ASP A 55 10.63 -38.51 -0.78
N PRO A 56 10.80 -39.80 -1.14
CA PRO A 56 9.85 -40.86 -0.77
C PRO A 56 9.63 -41.01 0.74
N ARG A 57 10.52 -40.45 1.58
CA ARG A 57 10.42 -40.49 3.04
C ARG A 57 9.58 -39.35 3.63
N HIS A 58 9.22 -38.34 2.84
CA HIS A 58 8.44 -37.19 3.29
C HIS A 58 7.20 -37.01 2.42
N LEU A 59 6.03 -37.33 2.98
CA LEU A 59 4.73 -37.16 2.34
C LEU A 59 3.96 -36.04 3.05
N GLY A 60 3.54 -35.03 2.30
CA GLY A 60 2.71 -33.94 2.80
C GLY A 60 1.26 -34.11 2.35
N PHE A 61 0.32 -33.85 3.25
CA PHE A 61 -1.11 -33.85 2.97
C PHE A 61 -1.73 -32.52 3.37
N HIS A 62 -2.68 -32.03 2.58
CA HIS A 62 -3.52 -30.90 2.95
C HIS A 62 -4.83 -31.42 3.52
N ILE A 63 -5.15 -31.04 4.76
CA ILE A 63 -6.40 -31.40 5.45
C ILE A 63 -6.96 -30.15 6.13
N SER A 64 -8.19 -29.81 5.78
CA SER A 64 -8.90 -28.67 6.36
C SER A 64 -9.76 -29.09 7.56
N ALA A 65 -10.25 -28.12 8.33
CA ALA A 65 -11.19 -28.33 9.42
C ALA A 65 -12.52 -28.97 8.99
N LEU A 66 -12.86 -28.96 7.69
CA LEU A 66 -14.04 -29.65 7.17
C LEU A 66 -14.00 -31.16 7.44
N TYR A 67 -12.80 -31.71 7.63
CA TYR A 67 -12.54 -33.11 7.98
C TYR A 67 -12.57 -33.38 9.49
N SER A 68 -12.77 -32.36 10.33
CA SER A 68 -12.77 -32.53 11.78
C SER A 68 -13.81 -33.58 12.20
N PRO A 69 -13.47 -34.54 13.08
CA PRO A 69 -14.41 -35.56 13.54
C PRO A 69 -15.68 -34.96 14.18
N ILE A 70 -16.77 -35.71 14.13
CA ILE A 70 -18.00 -35.33 14.84
C ILE A 70 -17.70 -35.21 16.34
N GLY A 71 -18.18 -34.13 16.96
CA GLY A 71 -17.94 -33.81 18.38
C GLY A 71 -16.73 -32.91 18.65
N TRP A 72 -15.94 -32.58 17.63
CA TRP A 72 -14.84 -31.61 17.73
C TRP A 72 -15.29 -30.27 17.12
N LEU A 73 -14.94 -30.00 15.86
CA LEU A 73 -15.36 -28.80 15.15
C LEU A 73 -16.43 -29.16 14.11
N SER A 74 -17.66 -28.73 14.37
CA SER A 74 -18.80 -28.97 13.50
C SER A 74 -18.82 -28.03 12.29
N TRP A 75 -19.43 -28.46 11.20
CA TRP A 75 -19.71 -27.60 10.04
C TRP A 75 -20.50 -26.35 10.42
N ALA A 76 -21.44 -26.47 11.37
CA ALA A 76 -22.17 -25.31 11.90
C ALA A 76 -21.26 -24.34 12.69
N GLN A 77 -20.26 -24.84 13.42
CA GLN A 77 -19.25 -23.98 14.07
C GLN A 77 -18.33 -23.32 13.04
N ILE A 78 -17.93 -24.03 11.98
CA ILE A 78 -17.14 -23.45 10.89
C ILE A 78 -17.93 -22.31 10.22
N ALA A 79 -19.20 -22.52 9.90
CA ALA A 79 -20.07 -21.50 9.35
C ALA A 79 -20.21 -20.28 10.30
N ARG A 80 -20.44 -20.51 11.60
CA ARG A 80 -20.47 -19.44 12.63
C ARG A 80 -19.17 -18.63 12.65
N ASN A 81 -18.03 -19.30 12.73
CA ASN A 81 -16.73 -18.63 12.80
C ASN A 81 -16.44 -17.85 11.51
N TRP A 82 -16.84 -18.39 10.36
CA TRP A 82 -16.71 -17.71 9.08
C TRP A 82 -17.56 -16.45 9.01
N GLU A 83 -18.82 -16.52 9.42
CA GLU A 83 -19.70 -15.35 9.49
C GLU A 83 -19.18 -14.30 10.47
N ALA A 84 -18.69 -14.71 11.65
CA ALA A 84 -18.12 -13.79 12.64
C ALA A 84 -16.82 -13.11 12.18
N ALA A 85 -16.09 -13.72 11.24
CA ALA A 85 -14.90 -13.14 10.64
C ALA A 85 -15.22 -12.14 9.50
N GLN A 86 -16.44 -12.15 8.96
CA GLN A 86 -16.83 -11.23 7.89
C GLN A 86 -16.78 -9.77 8.39
N GLY A 87 -16.14 -8.90 7.61
CA GLY A 87 -15.94 -7.49 7.97
C GLY A 87 -14.64 -7.16 8.70
N SER A 88 -13.76 -8.15 8.93
CA SER A 88 -12.40 -7.93 9.43
C SER A 88 -11.40 -8.79 8.67
N ASP A 89 -10.50 -8.14 7.93
CA ASP A 89 -9.48 -8.83 7.13
C ASP A 89 -8.52 -9.67 8.00
N ASP A 90 -8.19 -9.18 9.20
CA ASP A 90 -7.35 -9.91 10.16
C ASP A 90 -8.03 -11.18 10.67
N LEU A 91 -9.33 -11.09 11.01
CA LEU A 91 -10.11 -12.26 11.46
C LEU A 91 -10.36 -13.23 10.30
N MET A 92 -10.58 -12.72 9.09
CA MET A 92 -10.75 -13.55 7.90
C MET A 92 -9.48 -14.32 7.55
N ARG A 93 -8.30 -13.69 7.73
CA ARG A 93 -7.00 -14.35 7.60
C ARG A 93 -6.82 -15.49 8.61
N VAL A 94 -7.11 -15.23 9.88
CA VAL A 94 -7.04 -16.25 10.94
C VAL A 94 -8.02 -17.39 10.64
N ALA A 95 -9.25 -17.05 10.26
CA ALA A 95 -10.29 -18.01 9.88
C ALA A 95 -9.83 -18.92 8.74
N ARG A 96 -9.30 -18.37 7.64
CA ARG A 96 -8.89 -19.16 6.47
C ARG A 96 -7.66 -20.03 6.75
N ASN A 97 -6.65 -19.49 7.43
CA ASN A 97 -5.44 -20.23 7.79
C ASN A 97 -5.74 -21.37 8.79
N THR A 98 -6.53 -21.09 9.82
CA THR A 98 -6.82 -22.06 10.88
C THR A 98 -7.88 -23.08 10.48
N MET A 99 -8.93 -22.66 9.75
CA MET A 99 -10.02 -23.56 9.37
C MET A 99 -9.80 -24.26 8.04
N LEU A 100 -9.21 -23.61 7.03
CA LEU A 100 -9.11 -24.23 5.71
C LEU A 100 -7.76 -24.90 5.47
N GLY A 101 -6.74 -24.61 6.29
CA GLY A 101 -5.36 -25.02 6.02
C GLY A 101 -4.80 -24.38 4.73
N GLU A 102 -5.59 -23.52 4.11
CA GLU A 102 -5.24 -22.75 2.94
C GLU A 102 -4.26 -21.68 3.39
N THR A 103 -3.13 -21.61 2.70
CA THR A 103 -2.30 -20.42 2.79
C THR A 103 -3.09 -19.28 2.18
N TRP A 104 -3.46 -18.28 2.97
CA TRP A 104 -3.98 -17.02 2.45
C TRP A 104 -2.98 -16.49 1.42
N VAL A 105 -3.32 -16.63 0.14
CA VAL A 105 -2.66 -15.91 -0.93
C VAL A 105 -3.29 -14.53 -0.89
N GLU A 106 -2.53 -13.52 -0.50
CA GLU A 106 -2.88 -12.14 -0.77
C GLU A 106 -3.06 -12.03 -2.28
N SER A 107 -4.30 -12.15 -2.76
CA SER A 107 -4.66 -11.72 -4.10
C SER A 107 -4.45 -10.22 -4.12
N GLY A 108 -3.43 -9.78 -4.85
CA GLY A 108 -3.26 -8.40 -5.31
C GLY A 108 -3.52 -7.34 -4.25
N ASP A 109 -2.49 -7.00 -3.47
CA ASP A 109 -2.49 -5.83 -2.59
C ASP A 109 -2.78 -4.53 -3.38
N ALA A 110 -2.60 -4.53 -4.70
CA ALA A 110 -2.91 -3.40 -5.57
C ALA A 110 -4.43 -3.16 -5.71
N PRO A 111 -4.94 -1.97 -5.35
CA PRO A 111 -6.33 -1.62 -5.67
C PRO A 111 -6.56 -1.54 -7.18
N GLU A 112 -7.77 -1.88 -7.62
CA GLU A 112 -8.18 -1.74 -9.02
C GLU A 112 -8.13 -0.26 -9.45
N TRP A 113 -7.40 0.04 -10.53
CA TRP A 113 -7.19 1.41 -11.01
C TRP A 113 -8.49 2.11 -11.40
N GLN A 114 -9.53 1.37 -11.81
CA GLN A 114 -10.86 1.91 -12.12
C GLN A 114 -11.51 2.52 -10.88
N ARG A 115 -11.34 1.90 -9.70
CA ARG A 115 -11.85 2.48 -8.45
C ARG A 115 -11.13 3.78 -8.12
N LEU A 116 -9.86 3.91 -8.47
CA LEU A 116 -9.12 5.16 -8.32
C LEU A 116 -9.62 6.22 -9.32
N GLN A 117 -9.89 5.80 -10.57
CA GLN A 117 -10.39 6.68 -11.62
C GLN A 117 -11.73 7.33 -11.24
N ASP A 118 -12.67 6.55 -10.69
CA ASP A 118 -13.99 7.00 -10.25
C ASP A 118 -13.94 7.92 -9.03
N ARG A 119 -12.84 7.84 -8.26
CA ARG A 119 -12.59 8.63 -7.05
C ARG A 119 -11.78 9.89 -7.31
N ARG A 120 -11.45 10.22 -8.56
CA ARG A 120 -10.71 11.45 -8.83
C ARG A 120 -11.55 12.68 -8.51
N GLU A 121 -10.88 13.74 -8.08
CA GLU A 121 -11.51 14.95 -7.55
C GLU A 121 -11.02 16.18 -8.32
N ALA A 122 -11.91 17.16 -8.52
CA ALA A 122 -11.49 18.48 -8.99
C ALA A 122 -11.03 19.31 -7.78
N TYR A 123 -9.80 19.80 -7.80
CA TYR A 123 -9.31 20.75 -6.80
C TYR A 123 -9.78 22.13 -7.24
N GLY A 124 -10.53 22.85 -6.40
CA GLY A 124 -11.38 24.00 -6.76
C GLY A 124 -10.69 25.29 -7.23
N GLY A 125 -9.76 25.20 -8.19
CA GLY A 125 -9.02 26.32 -8.79
C GLY A 125 -7.71 26.67 -8.08
N TRP A 126 -7.37 25.98 -7.01
CA TRP A 126 -6.13 26.17 -6.23
C TRP A 126 -5.14 25.05 -6.50
N ASP A 127 -3.85 25.34 -6.35
CA ASP A 127 -2.81 24.32 -6.49
C ASP A 127 -2.87 23.34 -5.29
N ILE A 128 -3.04 23.87 -4.07
CA ILE A 128 -2.99 23.07 -2.83
C ILE A 128 -4.29 23.26 -2.04
N PRO A 129 -5.06 22.20 -1.75
CA PRO A 129 -6.25 22.25 -0.91
C PRO A 129 -5.95 22.68 0.53
N GLU A 130 -6.94 23.22 1.25
CA GLU A 130 -6.81 23.77 2.61
C GLU A 130 -6.09 22.84 3.62
N GLN A 131 -6.24 21.52 3.50
CA GLN A 131 -5.61 20.56 4.42
C GLN A 131 -4.16 20.22 4.06
N GLY A 132 -3.64 20.71 2.92
CA GLY A 132 -2.27 20.50 2.47
C GLY A 132 -1.28 21.48 3.10
N LEU A 133 -0.51 21.00 4.09
CA LEU A 133 0.31 21.84 4.97
C LEU A 133 1.80 21.93 4.56
N TYR A 134 2.30 20.98 3.78
CA TYR A 134 3.66 21.03 3.23
C TYR A 134 3.76 20.21 1.94
N LEU A 135 4.72 20.55 1.09
CA LEU A 135 4.99 19.87 -0.17
C LEU A 135 6.25 19.01 -0.10
N THR A 136 6.16 17.79 -0.64
CA THR A 136 7.34 17.00 -1.00
C THR A 136 7.25 16.51 -2.42
N ALA A 137 8.38 16.13 -2.99
CA ALA A 137 8.46 15.58 -4.33
C ALA A 137 9.26 14.27 -4.34
N GLY A 138 8.85 13.35 -5.21
CA GLY A 138 9.61 12.17 -5.56
C GLY A 138 9.99 12.26 -7.03
N ALA A 139 11.27 12.05 -7.34
CA ALA A 139 11.80 12.09 -8.69
C ALA A 139 12.47 10.76 -9.06
N ASP A 140 12.12 10.24 -10.22
CA ASP A 140 12.71 9.06 -10.82
C ASP A 140 13.45 9.41 -12.11
N VAL A 141 14.72 9.02 -12.19
CA VAL A 141 15.62 9.38 -13.29
C VAL A 141 15.67 8.21 -14.25
N GLN A 142 15.30 8.46 -15.50
CA GLN A 142 15.29 7.46 -16.57
C GLN A 142 16.32 7.84 -17.65
N LYS A 143 16.50 6.96 -18.63
CA LYS A 143 17.47 7.17 -19.73
C LYS A 143 17.21 8.45 -20.53
N ASP A 144 15.95 8.78 -20.73
CA ASP A 144 15.49 9.81 -21.67
C ASP A 144 14.66 10.92 -21.00
N ARG A 145 14.40 10.83 -19.69
CA ARG A 145 13.56 11.78 -18.95
C ARG A 145 13.81 11.72 -17.45
N ILE A 146 13.27 12.69 -16.73
CA ILE A 146 13.09 12.65 -15.28
C ILE A 146 11.61 12.81 -14.99
N GLU A 147 11.00 11.83 -14.35
CA GLU A 147 9.59 11.90 -13.91
C GLU A 147 9.54 12.38 -12.45
N ILE A 148 8.61 13.29 -12.15
CA ILE A 148 8.46 13.88 -10.82
C ILE A 148 6.98 13.94 -10.47
N ASP A 149 6.63 13.45 -9.28
CA ASP A 149 5.35 13.76 -8.66
C ASP A 149 5.54 14.68 -7.45
N ILE A 150 4.69 15.70 -7.36
CA ILE A 150 4.63 16.63 -6.24
C ILE A 150 3.38 16.33 -5.43
N TRP A 151 3.57 16.14 -4.12
CA TRP A 151 2.53 15.77 -3.19
C TRP A 151 2.42 16.80 -2.07
N ALA A 152 1.20 17.25 -1.80
CA ALA A 152 0.86 17.96 -0.58
C ALA A 152 0.48 16.96 0.50
N TRP A 153 0.78 17.32 1.75
CA TRP A 153 0.56 16.47 2.91
C TRP A 153 -0.10 17.24 4.04
N GLY A 154 -1.09 16.63 4.65
CA GLY A 154 -1.81 17.13 5.80
C GLY A 154 -1.58 16.27 7.03
N ARG A 155 -2.38 16.54 8.06
CA ARG A 155 -2.40 15.74 9.29
C ARG A 155 -2.77 14.28 8.98
N GLY A 156 -2.26 13.36 9.80
CA GLY A 156 -2.60 11.94 9.69
C GLY A 156 -2.18 11.28 8.37
N HIS A 157 -1.22 11.85 7.63
CA HIS A 157 -0.77 11.38 6.30
C HIS A 157 -1.82 11.50 5.18
N GLU A 158 -2.86 12.32 5.37
CA GLU A 158 -3.71 12.73 4.26
C GLU A 158 -2.86 13.43 3.19
N SER A 159 -3.11 13.17 1.90
CA SER A 159 -2.22 13.64 0.84
C SER A 159 -2.90 13.84 -0.50
N TRP A 160 -2.41 14.80 -1.29
CA TRP A 160 -2.96 15.21 -2.58
C TRP A 160 -1.86 15.20 -3.64
N LEU A 161 -2.09 14.53 -4.77
CA LEU A 161 -1.22 14.66 -5.93
C LEU A 161 -1.46 16.04 -6.53
N ILE A 162 -0.47 16.92 -6.44
CA ILE A 162 -0.58 18.31 -6.90
C ILE A 162 -0.20 18.42 -8.36
N GLU A 163 0.87 17.73 -8.76
CA GLU A 163 1.39 17.84 -10.12
C GLU A 163 2.23 16.61 -10.48
N HIS A 164 2.09 16.17 -11.73
CA HIS A 164 2.96 15.18 -12.36
C HIS A 164 3.72 15.90 -13.48
N ILE A 165 5.05 15.82 -13.45
CA ILE A 165 5.95 16.53 -14.37
C ILE A 165 6.88 15.52 -15.03
N VAL A 166 6.96 15.57 -16.35
CA VAL A 166 7.98 14.86 -17.14
C VAL A 166 8.94 15.87 -17.71
N ILE A 167 10.18 15.86 -17.21
CA ILE A 167 11.27 16.64 -17.78
C ILE A 167 11.90 15.81 -18.88
N GLU A 168 11.69 16.21 -20.14
CA GLU A 168 12.36 15.61 -21.29
C GLU A 168 13.88 15.67 -21.15
N GLY A 169 14.58 14.65 -21.62
CA GLY A 169 16.03 14.53 -21.54
C GLY A 169 16.51 13.83 -20.27
N GLY A 170 17.45 12.91 -20.47
CA GLY A 170 17.99 12.06 -19.41
C GLY A 170 19.16 12.69 -18.63
N PRO A 171 19.81 11.91 -17.75
CA PRO A 171 20.93 12.37 -16.92
C PRO A 171 22.16 12.84 -17.70
N SER A 172 22.30 12.45 -18.98
CA SER A 172 23.36 12.94 -19.87
C SER A 172 23.11 14.36 -20.40
N GLU A 173 21.92 14.92 -20.22
CA GLU A 173 21.53 16.22 -20.75
C GLU A 173 21.54 17.31 -19.67
N PRO A 174 22.47 18.28 -19.70
CA PRO A 174 22.55 19.33 -18.69
C PRO A 174 21.25 20.13 -18.51
N ARG A 175 20.50 20.35 -19.61
CA ARG A 175 19.23 21.08 -19.59
C ARG A 175 18.14 20.39 -18.75
N ALA A 176 18.16 19.05 -18.62
CA ALA A 176 17.23 18.33 -17.76
C ALA A 176 17.50 18.67 -16.28
N TRP A 177 18.78 18.72 -15.89
CA TRP A 177 19.19 19.13 -14.54
C TRP A 177 18.92 20.60 -14.26
N ASP A 178 19.09 21.49 -15.23
CA ASP A 178 18.74 22.91 -15.09
C ASP A 178 17.23 23.10 -14.84
N ARG A 179 16.38 22.37 -15.58
CA ARG A 179 14.93 22.37 -15.36
C ARG A 179 14.54 21.81 -13.99
N LEU A 180 15.17 20.71 -13.57
CA LEU A 180 14.93 20.15 -12.24
C LEU A 180 15.38 21.11 -11.13
N THR A 181 16.47 21.84 -11.35
CA THR A 181 16.93 22.89 -10.42
C THR A 181 15.94 24.04 -10.34
N ALA A 182 15.41 24.50 -11.48
CA ALA A 182 14.40 25.55 -11.51
C ALA A 182 13.12 25.12 -10.77
N LEU A 183 12.74 23.84 -10.86
CA LEU A 183 11.57 23.30 -10.16
C LEU A 183 11.67 23.43 -8.63
N LEU A 184 12.87 23.31 -8.05
CA LEU A 184 13.08 23.46 -6.60
C LEU A 184 12.70 24.85 -6.08
N GLY A 185 12.79 25.89 -6.91
CA GLY A 185 12.43 27.26 -6.58
C GLY A 185 10.99 27.64 -6.95
N ARG A 186 10.27 26.78 -7.69
CA ARG A 186 8.87 27.02 -8.07
C ARG A 186 7.99 27.07 -6.82
N THR A 187 6.91 27.84 -6.94
CA THR A 187 5.92 28.01 -5.88
C THR A 187 4.53 27.56 -6.34
N TRP A 188 3.71 27.17 -5.38
CA TRP A 188 2.31 26.78 -5.55
C TRP A 188 1.45 27.58 -4.57
N VAL A 189 0.22 27.88 -4.95
CA VAL A 189 -0.71 28.69 -4.15
C VAL A 189 -1.66 27.79 -3.39
N HIS A 190 -1.60 27.86 -2.06
CA HIS A 190 -2.54 27.23 -1.14
C HIS A 190 -3.91 27.90 -1.21
N GLU A 191 -4.98 27.15 -0.93
CA GLU A 191 -6.37 27.64 -0.94
C GLU A 191 -6.58 28.89 -0.06
N SER A 192 -5.84 29.02 1.03
CA SER A 192 -5.81 30.23 1.88
C SER A 192 -5.22 31.50 1.21
N GLY A 193 -4.53 31.36 0.09
CA GLY A 193 -3.64 32.35 -0.53
C GLY A 193 -2.16 32.27 -0.11
N ALA A 194 -1.78 31.42 0.83
CA ALA A 194 -0.38 31.19 1.20
C ALA A 194 0.43 30.61 0.03
N VAL A 195 1.71 30.97 -0.06
CA VAL A 195 2.60 30.52 -1.13
C VAL A 195 3.58 29.49 -0.57
N MET A 196 3.64 28.32 -1.20
CA MET A 196 4.41 27.17 -0.72
C MET A 196 5.45 26.74 -1.76
N GLN A 197 6.56 26.17 -1.28
CA GLN A 197 7.61 25.57 -2.11
C GLN A 197 7.81 24.10 -1.72
N ILE A 198 8.51 23.33 -2.55
CA ILE A 198 8.92 21.97 -2.22
C ILE A 198 9.86 22.01 -1.01
N ALA A 199 9.38 21.50 0.13
CA ALA A 199 10.16 21.43 1.36
C ALA A 199 11.27 20.37 1.26
N LYS A 200 10.98 19.25 0.57
CA LYS A 200 11.96 18.19 0.34
C LYS A 200 11.68 17.42 -0.94
N LEU A 201 12.71 17.22 -1.76
CA LEU A 201 12.68 16.35 -2.94
C LEU A 201 13.56 15.13 -2.70
N ALA A 202 12.98 13.93 -2.80
CA ALA A 202 13.73 12.68 -2.86
C ALA A 202 13.94 12.28 -4.32
N ILE A 203 15.19 12.00 -4.70
CA ILE A 203 15.55 11.62 -6.08
C ILE A 203 16.22 10.25 -6.08
N ASP A 204 15.71 9.34 -6.90
CA ASP A 204 16.29 8.00 -7.00
C ASP A 204 17.70 8.02 -7.59
N THR A 205 18.50 7.07 -7.13
CA THR A 205 19.88 6.87 -7.55
C THR A 205 20.07 5.53 -8.26
N GLY A 206 18.99 4.81 -8.60
CA GLY A 206 19.01 3.54 -9.30
C GLY A 206 19.59 3.62 -10.72
N TYR A 207 19.42 4.77 -11.38
CA TYR A 207 19.98 5.07 -12.69
C TYR A 207 20.93 6.27 -12.64
N GLU A 208 22.10 6.14 -13.29
CA GLU A 208 23.13 7.20 -13.37
C GLU A 208 23.44 7.89 -12.03
N SER A 209 23.62 7.09 -10.96
CA SER A 209 23.86 7.59 -9.59
C SER A 209 24.94 8.68 -9.49
N PRO A 210 26.08 8.60 -10.23
CA PRO A 210 27.09 9.66 -10.20
C PRO A 210 26.55 11.04 -10.61
N ALA A 211 25.66 11.10 -11.61
CA ALA A 211 25.04 12.35 -12.07
C ALA A 211 24.09 12.91 -10.99
N VAL A 212 23.24 12.06 -10.41
CA VAL A 212 22.34 12.42 -9.30
C VAL A 212 23.14 12.95 -8.10
N TYR A 213 24.25 12.31 -7.74
CA TYR A 213 25.13 12.76 -6.66
C TYR A 213 25.80 14.10 -6.96
N ALA A 214 26.26 14.30 -8.20
CA ALA A 214 26.88 15.54 -8.63
C ALA A 214 25.89 16.71 -8.58
N TRP A 215 24.66 16.50 -9.06
CA TRP A 215 23.60 17.51 -9.05
C TRP A 215 23.10 17.82 -7.64
N SER A 216 22.70 16.80 -6.87
CA SER A 216 22.13 16.98 -5.52
C SER A 216 23.05 17.72 -4.55
N ARG A 217 24.38 17.55 -4.71
CA ARG A 217 25.38 18.27 -3.92
C ARG A 217 25.31 19.79 -4.14
N GLN A 218 24.99 20.24 -5.35
CA GLN A 218 24.93 21.65 -5.70
C GLN A 218 23.66 22.32 -5.14
N GLN A 219 22.56 21.57 -5.03
CA GLN A 219 21.27 22.09 -4.57
C GLN A 219 21.13 22.17 -3.04
N GLY A 220 21.96 21.43 -2.32
CA GLY A 220 21.99 21.46 -0.86
C GLY A 220 21.12 20.38 -0.20
N PHE A 221 21.68 19.80 0.87
CA PHE A 221 21.08 18.65 1.56
C PHE A 221 19.75 18.97 2.25
N ALA A 222 19.51 20.25 2.56
CA ALA A 222 18.32 20.71 3.25
C ALA A 222 17.07 20.53 2.38
N GLN A 223 17.19 20.67 1.06
CA GLN A 223 16.07 20.53 0.13
C GLN A 223 16.10 19.19 -0.62
N VAL A 224 17.27 18.75 -1.11
CA VAL A 224 17.38 17.53 -1.93
C VAL A 224 17.92 16.34 -1.13
N ALA A 225 17.31 15.17 -1.32
CA ALA A 225 17.71 13.90 -0.71
C ALA A 225 17.89 12.82 -1.80
N PRO A 226 19.13 12.48 -2.17
CA PRO A 226 19.40 11.27 -2.95
C PRO A 226 18.97 10.04 -2.16
N VAL A 227 18.15 9.19 -2.78
CA VAL A 227 17.63 7.96 -2.17
C VAL A 227 18.06 6.74 -2.95
N LYS A 228 18.22 5.62 -2.24
CA LYS A 228 18.36 4.29 -2.81
C LYS A 228 17.24 3.42 -2.27
N GLY A 229 16.34 3.02 -3.16
CA GLY A 229 15.34 2.02 -2.85
C GLY A 229 15.96 0.65 -2.59
N VAL A 230 15.44 -0.07 -1.60
CA VAL A 230 15.81 -1.46 -1.35
C VAL A 230 14.58 -2.25 -0.90
N GLU A 231 14.45 -3.44 -1.48
CA GLU A 231 13.39 -4.38 -1.15
C GLU A 231 13.72 -5.06 0.18
N SER A 232 12.92 -4.78 1.21
CA SER A 232 13.06 -5.46 2.50
C SER A 232 11.84 -5.20 3.38
N PHE A 233 11.28 -6.29 3.91
CA PHE A 233 10.23 -6.23 4.94
C PHE A 233 10.79 -6.25 6.37
N ASN A 234 12.09 -6.54 6.53
CA ASN A 234 12.70 -6.83 7.84
C ASN A 234 13.58 -5.68 8.36
N ARG A 235 13.25 -4.43 8.02
CA ARG A 235 14.03 -3.26 8.46
C ARG A 235 13.40 -2.60 9.67
N ALA A 236 14.25 -2.23 10.63
CA ALA A 236 13.84 -1.57 11.86
C ALA A 236 13.30 -0.14 11.63
N ALA A 237 13.67 0.51 10.53
CA ALA A 237 13.16 1.81 10.15
C ALA A 237 12.89 1.88 8.63
N PRO A 238 11.83 2.59 8.19
CA PRO A 238 11.47 2.69 6.78
C PRO A 238 12.47 3.54 5.97
N VAL A 239 13.19 4.45 6.62
CA VAL A 239 14.31 5.18 6.02
C VAL A 239 15.50 5.17 6.98
N THR A 240 16.68 4.84 6.46
CA THR A 240 17.95 4.84 7.22
C THR A 240 19.00 5.70 6.53
N GLY A 241 19.81 6.41 7.31
CA GLY A 241 20.87 7.27 6.78
C GLY A 241 20.85 8.67 7.43
N PRO A 242 21.54 9.66 6.82
CA PRO A 242 22.26 9.55 5.56
C PRO A 242 23.62 8.84 5.73
N THR A 243 24.00 8.00 4.78
CA THR A 243 25.38 7.51 4.63
C THR A 243 26.14 8.40 3.66
N PHE A 244 27.45 8.56 3.88
CA PHE A 244 28.31 9.33 2.97
C PHE A 244 28.82 8.42 1.85
N VAL A 245 28.52 8.79 0.61
CA VAL A 245 29.03 8.11 -0.59
C VAL A 245 29.99 9.01 -1.35
N ASP A 246 31.05 8.42 -1.90
CA ASP A 246 31.99 9.13 -2.76
C ASP A 246 31.28 9.52 -4.07
N ALA A 247 31.47 10.76 -4.53
CA ALA A 247 30.90 11.25 -5.78
C ALA A 247 32.03 11.46 -6.80
N THR A 248 31.80 11.11 -8.07
CA THR A 248 32.76 11.35 -9.15
C THR A 248 32.29 12.52 -9.99
N ILE A 249 33.06 13.61 -10.04
CA ILE A 249 32.74 14.81 -10.82
C ILE A 249 33.91 15.07 -11.76
N GLY A 250 33.64 15.14 -13.08
CA GLY A 250 34.67 15.43 -14.08
C GLY A 250 35.89 14.49 -14.00
N GLY A 251 35.67 13.20 -13.71
CA GLY A 251 36.72 12.20 -13.57
C GLY A 251 37.50 12.21 -12.23
N LYS A 252 37.18 13.11 -11.29
CA LYS A 252 37.80 13.16 -9.96
C LYS A 252 36.87 12.61 -8.88
N ARG A 253 37.35 11.63 -8.11
CA ARG A 253 36.63 11.03 -6.98
C ARG A 253 36.72 11.93 -5.74
N LEU A 254 35.58 12.42 -5.28
CA LEU A 254 35.45 13.25 -4.08
C LEU A 254 34.94 12.40 -2.93
N ARG A 255 35.77 12.28 -1.88
CA ARG A 255 35.47 11.46 -0.71
C ARG A 255 34.33 12.07 0.11
N ARG A 256 33.35 11.26 0.56
CA ARG A 256 32.14 11.73 1.30
C ARG A 256 31.33 12.80 0.54
N GLY A 257 31.21 12.63 -0.77
CA GLY A 257 30.66 13.63 -1.70
C GLY A 257 29.16 13.86 -1.61
N ALA A 258 28.36 12.82 -1.38
CA ALA A 258 26.89 12.90 -1.30
C ALA A 258 26.34 12.17 -0.07
N ARG A 259 25.17 12.62 0.41
CA ARG A 259 24.42 12.04 1.53
C ARG A 259 23.31 11.16 0.95
N LEU A 260 23.48 9.85 1.04
CA LEU A 260 22.54 8.87 0.51
C LEU A 260 21.63 8.35 1.61
N TRP A 261 20.33 8.38 1.37
CA TRP A 261 19.32 7.75 2.23
C TRP A 261 18.93 6.41 1.64
N THR A 262 18.77 5.40 2.51
CA THR A 262 18.25 4.11 2.06
C THR A 262 16.79 3.99 2.44
N VAL A 263 15.93 3.71 1.47
CA VAL A 263 14.47 3.70 1.60
C VAL A 263 13.96 2.26 1.48
N ALA A 264 13.27 1.78 2.51
CA ALA A 264 12.56 0.50 2.48
C ALA A 264 11.29 0.66 1.63
N VAL A 265 11.43 0.51 0.31
CA VAL A 265 10.35 0.78 -0.65
C VAL A 265 9.14 -0.11 -0.40
N SER A 266 9.36 -1.34 0.06
CA SER A 266 8.29 -2.30 0.39
C SER A 266 7.33 -1.75 1.45
N THR A 267 7.85 -1.05 2.46
CA THR A 267 7.02 -0.46 3.54
C THR A 267 6.13 0.64 3.00
N PHE A 268 6.68 1.54 2.18
CA PHE A 268 5.92 2.66 1.61
C PHE A 268 4.95 2.21 0.49
N LYS A 269 5.26 1.15 -0.25
CA LYS A 269 4.34 0.52 -1.21
C LYS A 269 3.13 -0.08 -0.48
N SER A 270 3.35 -0.91 0.54
CA SER A 270 2.25 -1.45 1.37
C SER A 270 1.44 -0.34 2.05
N GLU A 271 2.09 0.70 2.59
CA GLU A 271 1.41 1.85 3.18
C GLU A 271 0.52 2.58 2.16
N THR A 272 1.07 2.87 0.97
CA THR A 272 0.34 3.54 -0.11
C THR A 272 -0.86 2.73 -0.54
N TYR A 273 -0.72 1.43 -0.75
CA TYR A 273 -1.82 0.58 -1.16
C TYR A 273 -2.89 0.44 -0.09
N ARG A 274 -2.50 0.33 1.19
CA ARG A 274 -3.44 0.38 2.31
C ARG A 274 -4.26 1.66 2.32
N TYR A 275 -3.64 2.81 2.06
CA TYR A 275 -4.33 4.10 1.99
C TYR A 275 -5.23 4.24 0.77
N LEU A 276 -4.80 3.77 -0.40
CA LEU A 276 -5.61 3.80 -1.62
C LEU A 276 -6.88 2.94 -1.51
N ARG A 277 -6.87 1.94 -0.62
CA ARG A 277 -8.03 1.08 -0.32
C ARG A 277 -9.02 1.69 0.67
N LEU A 278 -8.68 2.77 1.36
CA LEU A 278 -9.58 3.39 2.33
C LEU A 278 -10.93 3.70 1.68
N GLU A 279 -12.00 3.43 2.42
CA GLU A 279 -13.33 3.88 2.04
C GLU A 279 -13.42 5.39 2.27
N ARG A 280 -14.05 6.06 1.31
CA ARG A 280 -14.28 7.50 1.40
C ARG A 280 -15.65 7.73 2.01
N PRO A 281 -15.80 8.74 2.89
CA PRO A 281 -17.12 9.14 3.36
C PRO A 281 -18.00 9.48 2.15
N SER A 282 -19.28 9.12 2.23
CA SER A 282 -20.25 9.49 1.19
C SER A 282 -20.43 11.01 1.16
N ASP A 283 -21.01 11.54 0.07
CA ASP A 283 -21.32 12.97 0.01
C ASP A 283 -22.29 13.40 1.13
N GLU A 284 -23.19 12.50 1.54
CA GLU A 284 -24.08 12.71 2.70
C GLU A 284 -23.29 12.79 4.01
N ASP A 285 -22.34 11.87 4.23
CA ASP A 285 -21.48 11.89 5.42
C ASP A 285 -20.63 13.16 5.46
N ARG A 286 -20.07 13.56 4.31
CA ARG A 286 -19.29 14.80 4.18
C ARG A 286 -20.14 16.04 4.44
N ALA A 287 -21.36 16.08 3.91
CA ALA A 287 -22.32 17.16 4.20
C ALA A 287 -22.71 17.20 5.68
N ALA A 288 -22.73 16.06 6.36
CA ALA A 288 -22.90 15.94 7.81
C ALA A 288 -21.63 16.26 8.62
N GLY A 289 -20.53 16.64 7.97
CA GLY A 289 -19.28 17.06 8.60
C GLY A 289 -18.26 15.95 8.85
N ALA A 290 -18.47 14.74 8.32
CA ALA A 290 -17.48 13.67 8.38
C ALA A 290 -16.21 14.08 7.62
N GLY A 291 -15.06 13.97 8.29
CA GLY A 291 -13.76 14.14 7.67
C GLY A 291 -13.32 12.89 6.91
N PHE A 292 -12.31 13.04 6.07
CA PHE A 292 -11.65 11.88 5.47
C PHE A 292 -10.87 11.10 6.53
N PRO A 293 -10.80 9.75 6.42
CA PRO A 293 -10.00 8.96 7.34
C PRO A 293 -8.51 9.32 7.22
N PRO A 294 -7.73 9.23 8.31
CA PRO A 294 -6.29 9.44 8.26
C PRO A 294 -5.61 8.58 7.20
N GLY A 295 -4.75 9.20 6.40
CA GLY A 295 -4.03 8.56 5.32
C GLY A 295 -4.72 8.61 3.98
N THR A 296 -5.88 9.26 3.86
CA THR A 296 -6.59 9.37 2.58
C THR A 296 -5.69 9.95 1.49
N VAL A 297 -5.74 9.32 0.31
CA VAL A 297 -5.03 9.76 -0.89
C VAL A 297 -6.04 10.37 -1.85
N HIS A 298 -5.86 11.65 -2.13
CA HIS A 298 -6.64 12.41 -3.09
C HIS A 298 -5.90 12.45 -4.42
N LEU A 299 -6.64 12.10 -5.47
CA LEU A 299 -6.13 12.05 -6.83
C LEU A 299 -6.94 13.05 -7.67
N PRO A 300 -6.29 13.90 -8.45
CA PRO A 300 -6.98 14.92 -9.22
C PRO A 300 -7.64 14.34 -10.46
N ASP A 301 -8.67 15.00 -10.97
CA ASP A 301 -9.40 14.62 -12.19
C ASP A 301 -8.53 14.59 -13.46
N TRP A 302 -7.48 15.41 -13.52
CA TRP A 302 -6.49 15.40 -14.59
C TRP A 302 -5.56 14.18 -14.56
N ALA A 303 -5.47 13.45 -13.43
CA ALA A 303 -4.58 12.28 -13.35
C ALA A 303 -5.02 11.20 -14.35
N GLU A 304 -4.24 11.02 -15.41
CA GLU A 304 -4.61 10.19 -16.53
C GLU A 304 -4.71 8.70 -16.15
N THR A 305 -5.47 7.95 -16.95
CA THR A 305 -5.65 6.51 -16.76
C THR A 305 -4.33 5.75 -16.72
N GLU A 306 -3.36 6.14 -17.55
CA GLU A 306 -2.05 5.49 -17.58
C GLU A 306 -1.26 5.75 -16.30
N TRP A 307 -1.28 6.97 -15.78
CA TRP A 307 -0.65 7.30 -14.50
C TRP A 307 -1.29 6.49 -13.35
N LEU A 308 -2.62 6.40 -13.29
CA LEU A 308 -3.32 5.58 -12.28
C LEU A 308 -2.91 4.12 -12.33
N LYS A 309 -2.78 3.56 -13.54
CA LYS A 309 -2.35 2.17 -13.75
C LYS A 309 -0.90 1.93 -13.32
N GLN A 310 -0.03 2.94 -13.45
CA GLN A 310 1.35 2.87 -12.96
C GLN A 310 1.40 2.95 -11.43
N LEU A 311 0.57 3.81 -10.82
CA LEU A 311 0.47 3.94 -9.36
C LEU A 311 0.12 2.60 -8.69
N VAL A 312 -0.67 1.75 -9.34
CA VAL A 312 -1.01 0.38 -8.87
C VAL A 312 -0.33 -0.71 -9.69
N GLY A 313 0.80 -0.39 -10.33
CA GLY A 313 1.47 -1.22 -11.33
C GLY A 313 2.24 -2.43 -10.80
N GLU A 314 2.31 -2.60 -9.48
CA GLU A 314 2.99 -3.71 -8.82
C GLU A 314 2.06 -4.50 -7.91
N GLN A 315 2.34 -5.79 -7.71
CA GLN A 315 1.60 -6.63 -6.76
C GLN A 315 2.56 -7.32 -5.80
N LEU A 316 2.14 -7.42 -4.53
CA LEU A 316 2.85 -8.21 -3.55
C LEU A 316 2.51 -9.69 -3.74
N VAL A 317 3.52 -10.50 -4.06
CA VAL A 317 3.37 -11.94 -4.28
C VAL A 317 4.18 -12.73 -3.27
N THR A 318 3.66 -13.91 -2.89
CA THR A 318 4.43 -14.86 -2.08
C THR A 318 5.14 -15.86 -2.99
N LEU A 319 6.45 -15.72 -3.12
CA LEU A 319 7.28 -16.71 -3.79
C LEU A 319 7.72 -17.79 -2.82
N ARG A 320 7.53 -19.06 -3.19
CA ARG A 320 8.03 -20.20 -2.41
C ARG A 320 9.33 -20.68 -3.01
N ASN A 321 10.35 -20.84 -2.17
CA ASN A 321 11.58 -21.50 -2.60
C ASN A 321 11.38 -23.03 -2.71
N LYS A 322 12.38 -23.73 -3.27
CA LYS A 322 12.37 -25.21 -3.40
C LYS A 322 12.22 -25.97 -2.08
N ARG A 323 12.38 -25.29 -0.93
CA ARG A 323 12.24 -25.84 0.43
C ARG A 323 10.91 -25.48 1.08
N GLY A 324 9.98 -24.87 0.34
CA GLY A 324 8.65 -24.49 0.84
C GLY A 324 8.60 -23.21 1.68
N VAL A 325 9.73 -22.52 1.89
CA VAL A 325 9.76 -21.25 2.62
C VAL A 325 9.27 -20.14 1.70
N GLY A 326 8.19 -19.48 2.11
CA GLY A 326 7.64 -18.31 1.43
C GLY A 326 8.47 -17.06 1.70
N ARG A 327 8.70 -16.25 0.66
CA ARG A 327 9.18 -14.86 0.76
C ARG A 327 8.19 -13.96 0.04
N LEU A 328 7.93 -12.80 0.62
CA LEU A 328 7.15 -11.75 -0.04
C LEU A 328 8.05 -10.99 -1.01
N GLU A 329 7.55 -10.71 -2.20
CA GLU A 329 8.26 -9.99 -3.27
C GLU A 329 7.27 -9.10 -4.02
N TRP A 330 7.65 -7.86 -4.30
CA TRP A 330 6.88 -6.98 -5.16
C TRP A 330 7.19 -7.33 -6.61
N GLN A 331 6.17 -7.71 -7.38
CA GLN A 331 6.31 -7.99 -8.80
C GLN A 331 5.70 -6.87 -9.63
N LYS A 332 6.49 -6.38 -10.58
CA LYS A 332 6.05 -5.44 -11.59
C LYS A 332 5.11 -6.14 -12.56
N MET A 333 3.87 -5.65 -12.64
CA MET A 333 2.83 -6.21 -13.51
C MET A 333 2.76 -5.51 -14.87
N ARG A 334 3.54 -4.44 -15.02
CA ARG A 334 3.57 -3.56 -16.20
C ARG A 334 5.00 -3.19 -16.55
N GLU A 335 5.23 -2.70 -17.76
CA GLU A 335 6.56 -2.19 -18.15
C GLU A 335 6.90 -0.87 -17.44
N ARG A 336 5.90 -0.04 -17.16
CA ARG A 336 6.02 1.27 -16.51
C ARG A 336 5.32 1.28 -15.13
N ASN A 337 5.95 1.92 -14.16
CA ASN A 337 5.53 2.01 -12.75
C ASN A 337 6.05 3.29 -12.05
N GLU A 338 6.52 4.26 -12.83
CA GLU A 338 7.25 5.43 -12.34
C GLU A 338 6.39 6.27 -11.38
N ALA A 339 5.06 6.33 -11.59
CA ALA A 339 4.12 6.96 -10.65
C ALA A 339 4.14 6.35 -9.23
N LEU A 340 4.24 5.02 -9.10
CA LEU A 340 4.33 4.37 -7.80
C LEU A 340 5.67 4.68 -7.12
N ASP A 341 6.76 4.65 -7.89
CA ASP A 341 8.09 4.94 -7.35
C ASP A 341 8.21 6.43 -6.94
N CYS A 342 7.69 7.36 -7.74
CA CYS A 342 7.60 8.79 -7.39
C CYS A 342 6.77 9.01 -6.11
N ARG A 343 5.60 8.36 -5.97
CA ARG A 343 4.80 8.40 -4.74
C ARG A 343 5.58 7.89 -3.53
N VAL A 344 6.27 6.76 -3.66
CA VAL A 344 7.11 6.19 -2.59
C VAL A 344 8.22 7.14 -2.17
N TYR A 345 8.89 7.78 -3.13
CA TYR A 345 9.97 8.72 -2.83
C TYR A 345 9.45 10.03 -2.24
N ALA A 346 8.31 10.56 -2.70
CA ALA A 346 7.67 11.72 -2.08
C ALA A 346 7.31 11.45 -0.61
N ARG A 347 6.79 10.25 -0.30
CA ARG A 347 6.52 9.83 1.08
C ARG A 347 7.80 9.66 1.91
N ALA A 348 8.85 9.10 1.33
CA ALA A 348 10.16 9.01 1.97
C ALA A 348 10.77 10.40 2.25
N ALA A 349 10.58 11.37 1.35
CA ALA A 349 10.97 12.76 1.56
C ALA A 349 10.26 13.37 2.79
N ALA A 350 8.97 13.09 2.98
CA ALA A 350 8.22 13.51 4.17
C ALA A 350 8.77 12.87 5.47
N TRP A 351 9.13 11.59 5.42
CA TRP A 351 9.78 10.92 6.56
C TRP A 351 11.15 11.54 6.92
N ILE A 352 11.96 11.87 5.89
CA ILE A 352 13.27 12.51 6.06
C ILE A 352 13.11 13.92 6.64
N LEU A 353 12.09 14.66 6.20
CA LEU A 353 11.74 15.98 6.76
C LEU A 353 11.34 15.88 8.25
N GLY A 354 10.84 14.71 8.66
CA GLY A 354 10.48 14.41 10.05
C GLY A 354 9.00 14.50 10.36
N ALA A 355 8.14 14.50 9.34
CA ALA A 355 6.69 14.64 9.49
C ALA A 355 6.10 13.63 10.49
N ASP A 356 6.53 12.37 10.44
CA ASP A 356 6.10 11.30 11.34
C ASP A 356 6.49 11.50 12.82
N ARG A 357 7.36 12.48 13.11
CA ARG A 357 7.88 12.79 14.45
C ARG A 357 7.56 14.21 14.91
N TRP A 358 6.78 14.96 14.11
CA TRP A 358 6.38 16.31 14.48
C TRP A 358 5.41 16.29 15.66
N THR A 359 5.59 17.24 16.56
CA THR A 359 4.69 17.48 17.68
C THR A 359 3.46 18.24 17.22
N GLU A 360 2.42 18.27 18.05
CA GLU A 360 1.22 19.08 17.82
C GLU A 360 1.55 20.57 17.61
N GLU A 361 2.57 21.09 18.29
CA GLU A 361 3.05 22.47 18.13
C GLU A 361 3.60 22.72 16.72
N THR A 362 4.34 21.77 16.16
CA THR A 362 4.85 21.87 14.79
C THR A 362 3.70 21.85 13.79
N TRP A 363 2.72 20.96 13.97
CA TRP A 363 1.54 20.92 13.10
C TRP A 363 0.71 22.22 13.17
N ALA A 364 0.48 22.74 14.38
CA ALA A 364 -0.21 24.02 14.56
C ALA A 364 0.56 25.19 13.92
N SER A 365 1.89 25.17 13.98
CA SER A 365 2.73 26.17 13.29
C SER A 365 2.60 26.09 11.76
N LEU A 366 2.53 24.89 11.19
CA LEU A 366 2.30 24.70 9.76
C LEU A 366 0.90 25.17 9.34
N GLU A 367 -0.13 24.87 10.11
CA GLU A 367 -1.50 25.36 9.88
C GLU A 367 -1.55 26.89 9.89
N ALA A 368 -0.89 27.53 10.87
CA ALA A 368 -0.79 28.98 10.94
C ALA A 368 -0.03 29.58 9.74
N GLN A 369 1.06 28.96 9.29
CA GLN A 369 1.82 29.39 8.11
C GLN A 369 1.02 29.23 6.82
N ALA A 370 0.25 28.14 6.71
CA ALA A 370 -0.65 27.85 5.60
C ALA A 370 -1.96 28.66 5.66
N GLY A 371 -2.15 29.53 6.67
CA GLY A 371 -3.36 30.35 6.80
C GLY A 371 -4.63 29.56 7.13
N VAL A 372 -4.50 28.30 7.57
CA VAL A 372 -5.63 27.44 7.97
C VAL A 372 -6.13 27.89 9.33
N LYS A 373 -7.43 28.21 9.45
CA LYS A 373 -8.02 28.53 10.76
C LYS A 373 -8.15 27.24 11.58
N PRO A 374 -7.83 27.25 12.88
CA PRO A 374 -8.00 26.06 13.72
C PRO A 374 -9.45 25.59 13.66
N LYS A 375 -9.67 24.31 13.29
CA LYS A 375 -10.99 23.69 13.43
C LYS A 375 -11.26 23.54 14.93
N GLU A 376 -12.34 24.13 15.44
CA GLU A 376 -12.74 23.92 16.84
C GLU A 376 -12.84 22.41 17.12
N PRO A 377 -12.27 21.91 18.23
CA PRO A 377 -12.34 20.49 18.55
C PRO A 377 -13.80 20.08 18.65
N ALA A 378 -14.18 19.01 17.91
CA ALA A 378 -15.51 18.45 17.97
C ALA A 378 -15.84 18.10 19.44
N PRO A 379 -17.04 18.46 19.94
CA PRO A 379 -17.42 18.13 21.31
C PRO A 379 -17.33 16.60 21.50
N PRO A 380 -16.84 16.14 22.67
CA PRO A 380 -16.70 14.71 22.93
C PRO A 380 -18.06 14.03 22.73
N ALA A 381 -18.07 12.96 21.92
CA ALA A 381 -19.26 12.18 21.66
C ALA A 381 -19.95 11.83 22.98
N ALA A 382 -21.20 12.28 23.13
CA ALA A 382 -21.99 12.02 24.31
C ALA A 382 -22.07 10.51 24.52
N LYS A 383 -21.55 10.02 25.64
CA LYS A 383 -21.74 8.64 26.06
C LYS A 383 -23.23 8.37 26.09
N ALA A 384 -23.71 7.48 25.22
CA ALA A 384 -25.07 6.98 25.26
C ALA A 384 -25.33 6.44 26.68
N ALA A 385 -26.25 7.08 27.39
CA ALA A 385 -26.72 6.59 28.67
C ALA A 385 -27.37 5.23 28.45
N ALA A 386 -26.91 4.22 29.18
CA ALA A 386 -27.52 2.90 29.17
C ALA A 386 -28.99 3.02 29.62
N PRO A 387 -29.94 2.39 28.90
CA PRO A 387 -31.33 2.37 29.34
C PRO A 387 -31.43 1.59 30.66
N THR A 388 -32.23 2.13 31.58
CA THR A 388 -32.49 1.60 32.93
C THR A 388 -33.54 0.51 32.91
#